data_AF-A0A2C9KX85-F1
#
_entry.id   AF-A0A2C9KX85-F1
#
_cell.length_a   1.000
_cell.length_b   1.000
_cell.length_c   1.000
_cell.angle_alpha   90.00
_cell.angle_beta   90.00
_cell.angle_gamma   90.00
#
_symmetry.space_group_name_H-M   'P 1'
#
loop_
_entity.id
_entity.type
_entity.pdbx_description
1 polymer ?
#
loop_
_entity_poly.entity_id
_entity_poly.type
_entity_poly.pdbx_seq_one_letter_code
_entity_poly.pdbx_strand_id
1 'polypeptide(L)'
;YFAKWLDGKDPIIQVLGIMAGVLLQDHEVRYTEFQQLPYHRIFIMLFIELNAPEPILEAINFQVLTAFCHVFHILRPAKAPGFAYAWLELISHRVFIGRLLALTPHQKGWGFYAQLLVDLFKFLGPFLRNAEMTKPMQLLYKGTLRVLLVLLHDFPEFLCDYHYTFCDVIPPNCIQMRNLILSAFPRTMRLPDPFTVNLVVEHLPDINRAPRILTNIVSLIQPATFKK
;
A
#
# COMPACT_ATOMS: atom_id res chain seq x y z
N TYR A 1 10.48 18.81 3.81
CA TYR A 1 9.11 18.28 3.63
C TYR A 1 8.40 18.15 4.97
N PHE A 2 8.98 17.45 5.96
CA PHE A 2 8.40 17.29 7.31
C PHE A 2 8.15 18.62 8.05
N ALA A 3 9.12 19.54 8.06
CA ALA A 3 8.95 20.85 8.70
C ALA A 3 7.79 21.69 8.11
N LYS A 4 7.68 21.74 6.77
CA LYS A 4 6.55 22.39 6.07
C LYS A 4 5.19 21.73 6.32
N TRP A 5 5.17 20.47 6.76
CA TRP A 5 3.95 19.72 7.07
C TRP A 5 3.44 20.05 8.48
N LEU A 6 4.36 20.31 9.43
CA LEU A 6 4.04 20.79 10.78
C LEU A 6 3.51 22.23 10.79
N ASP A 7 3.83 23.06 9.79
CA ASP A 7 3.34 24.43 9.65
C ASP A 7 1.83 24.53 9.28
N GLY A 8 1.16 23.40 9.01
CA GLY A 8 -0.28 23.35 8.75
C GLY A 8 -1.11 23.62 10.02
N LYS A 9 -2.24 24.33 9.88
CA LYS A 9 -3.17 24.64 10.99
C LYS A 9 -4.02 23.44 11.47
N ASP A 10 -3.84 22.25 10.90
CA ASP A 10 -4.61 21.07 11.27
C ASP A 10 -3.97 20.36 12.49
N PRO A 11 -4.63 20.34 13.66
CA PRO A 11 -4.06 19.77 14.88
C PRO A 11 -3.73 18.28 14.75
N ILE A 12 -4.47 17.52 13.94
CA ILE A 12 -4.26 16.06 13.77
C ILE A 12 -2.94 15.82 13.05
N ILE A 13 -2.68 16.60 12.00
CA ILE A 13 -1.42 16.58 11.27
C ILE A 13 -0.25 16.92 12.20
N GLN A 14 -0.38 17.95 13.02
CA GLN A 14 0.67 18.34 13.96
C GLN A 14 0.97 17.23 14.98
N VAL A 15 -0.06 16.64 15.60
CA VAL A 15 0.12 15.57 16.59
C VAL A 15 0.78 14.33 15.97
N LEU A 16 0.26 13.86 14.83
CA LEU A 16 0.84 12.71 14.13
C LEU A 16 2.28 13.00 13.65
N GLY A 17 2.56 14.24 13.26
CA GLY A 17 3.89 14.69 12.89
C GLY A 17 4.84 14.61 14.07
N ILE A 18 4.49 15.17 15.22
CA ILE A 18 5.29 15.07 16.44
C ILE A 18 5.56 13.61 16.80
N MET A 19 4.53 12.75 16.77
CA MET A 19 4.68 11.31 17.02
C MET A 19 5.68 10.65 16.06
N ALA A 20 5.58 10.95 14.76
CA ALA A 20 6.51 10.42 13.75
C ALA A 20 7.95 10.93 13.97
N GLY A 21 8.10 12.21 14.34
CA GLY A 21 9.40 12.80 14.65
C GLY A 21 10.06 12.16 15.87
N VAL A 22 9.29 11.95 16.94
CA VAL A 22 9.76 11.25 18.15
C VAL A 22 10.16 9.82 17.82
N LEU A 23 9.35 9.10 17.04
CA LEU A 23 9.67 7.73 16.62
C LEU A 23 10.99 7.68 15.84
N LEU A 24 11.15 8.56 14.84
CA LEU A 24 12.37 8.58 14.02
C LEU A 24 13.60 8.92 14.86
N GLN A 25 13.49 9.90 15.76
CA GLN A 25 14.58 10.26 16.65
C GLN A 25 14.95 9.11 17.60
N ASP A 26 13.96 8.44 18.18
CA ASP A 26 14.18 7.30 19.09
C ASP A 26 14.76 6.10 18.34
N HIS A 27 14.32 5.85 17.10
CA HIS A 27 14.87 4.82 16.22
C HIS A 27 16.34 5.10 15.88
N GLU A 28 16.67 6.35 15.58
CA GLU A 28 18.04 6.78 15.27
C GLU A 28 18.95 6.76 16.51
N VAL A 29 18.46 7.08 17.70
CA VAL A 29 19.27 7.09 18.92
C VAL A 29 19.47 5.69 19.50
N ARG A 30 18.41 4.87 19.53
CA ARG A 30 18.45 3.56 20.19
C ARG A 30 18.90 2.41 19.29
N TYR A 31 18.82 2.57 17.96
CA TYR A 31 19.18 1.54 16.99
C TYR A 31 18.58 0.16 17.34
N THR A 32 19.42 -0.79 17.78
CA THR A 32 19.02 -2.16 18.11
C THR A 32 18.17 -2.27 19.38
N GLU A 33 18.19 -1.27 20.25
CA GLU A 33 17.37 -1.21 21.46
C GLU A 33 15.98 -0.59 21.22
N PHE A 34 15.73 -0.05 20.02
CA PHE A 34 14.45 0.56 19.66
C PHE A 34 13.29 -0.42 19.86
N GLN A 35 12.22 0.06 20.51
CA GLN A 35 11.01 -0.72 20.77
C GLN A 35 9.82 -0.12 20.00
N GLN A 36 9.29 -0.87 19.04
CA GLN A 36 8.16 -0.42 18.20
C GLN A 36 6.81 -0.39 18.92
N LEU A 37 6.63 -1.15 20.02
CA LEU A 37 5.34 -1.40 20.65
C LEU A 37 4.61 -0.12 21.12
N PRO A 38 5.27 0.85 21.79
CA PRO A 38 4.59 2.08 22.23
C PRO A 38 4.01 2.86 21.04
N TYR A 39 4.82 3.08 20.01
CA TYR A 39 4.39 3.81 18.81
C TYR A 39 3.28 3.09 18.06
N HIS A 40 3.42 1.78 17.88
CA HIS A 40 2.37 0.95 17.28
C HIS A 40 1.03 1.14 17.99
N ARG A 41 1.01 1.00 19.33
CA ARG A 41 -0.20 1.14 20.13
C ARG A 41 -0.81 2.52 20.01
N ILE A 42 -0.02 3.58 20.10
CA ILE A 42 -0.55 4.95 20.01
C ILE A 42 -1.15 5.19 18.62
N PHE A 43 -0.46 4.81 17.54
CA PHE A 43 -0.99 4.98 16.19
C PHE A 43 -2.29 4.21 15.96
N ILE A 44 -2.36 2.93 16.35
CA ILE A 44 -3.56 2.14 16.09
C ILE A 44 -4.74 2.58 16.96
N MET A 45 -4.52 2.88 18.25
CA MET A 45 -5.59 3.32 19.14
C MET A 45 -6.15 4.66 18.69
N LEU A 46 -5.27 5.63 18.40
CA LEU A 46 -5.68 6.93 17.88
C LEU A 46 -6.43 6.80 16.54
N PHE A 47 -5.97 5.92 15.66
CA PHE A 47 -6.66 5.66 14.39
C PHE A 47 -8.08 5.13 14.62
N ILE A 48 -8.26 4.18 15.54
CA ILE A 48 -9.57 3.59 15.84
C ILE A 48 -10.50 4.61 16.50
N GLU A 49 -10.00 5.39 17.46
CA GLU A 49 -10.77 6.45 18.12
C GLU A 49 -11.25 7.50 17.11
N LEU A 50 -10.38 7.98 16.21
CA LEU A 50 -10.73 8.96 15.17
C LEU A 50 -11.61 8.37 14.05
N ASN A 51 -11.86 7.07 14.05
CA ASN A 51 -12.76 6.38 13.12
C ASN A 51 -14.00 5.81 13.82
N ALA A 52 -14.30 6.23 15.06
CA ALA A 52 -15.54 5.92 15.73
C ALA A 52 -16.76 6.45 14.93
N PRO A 53 -17.94 5.81 15.04
CA PRO A 53 -19.14 6.19 14.30
C PRO A 53 -19.81 7.43 14.91
N GLU A 54 -19.14 8.58 14.80
CA GLU A 54 -19.60 9.88 15.30
C GLU A 54 -19.72 10.89 14.15
N PRO A 55 -20.82 11.66 14.05
CA PRO A 55 -21.03 12.58 12.92
C PRO A 55 -19.92 13.61 12.71
N ILE A 56 -19.32 14.09 13.79
CA ILE A 56 -18.20 15.06 13.74
C ILE A 56 -16.96 14.40 13.11
N LEU A 57 -16.68 13.15 13.47
CA LEU A 57 -15.53 12.40 12.95
C LEU A 57 -15.74 11.99 11.49
N GLU A 58 -16.97 11.66 11.10
CA GLU A 58 -17.31 11.39 9.70
C GLU A 58 -17.02 12.59 8.78
N ALA A 59 -17.34 13.80 9.24
CA ALA A 59 -17.09 15.03 8.48
C ALA A 59 -15.61 15.31 8.20
N ILE A 60 -14.71 14.84 9.06
CA ILE A 60 -13.25 15.02 8.93
C ILE A 60 -12.52 13.72 8.54
N ASN A 61 -13.24 12.63 8.27
CA ASN A 61 -12.66 11.30 8.17
C ASN A 61 -11.60 11.22 7.06
N PHE A 62 -11.87 11.82 5.90
CA PHE A 62 -10.92 11.77 4.79
C PHE A 62 -9.61 12.51 5.11
N GLN A 63 -9.68 13.66 5.81
CA GLN A 63 -8.53 14.40 6.29
C GLN A 63 -7.72 13.56 7.29
N VAL A 64 -8.40 12.86 8.22
CA VAL A 64 -7.76 11.90 9.12
C VAL A 64 -7.03 10.80 8.34
N LEU A 65 -7.73 10.11 7.43
CA LEU A 65 -7.16 9.02 6.64
C LEU A 65 -5.92 9.47 5.85
N THR A 66 -6.00 10.63 5.20
CA THR A 66 -4.87 11.21 4.45
C THR A 66 -3.69 11.58 5.35
N ALA A 67 -3.94 12.14 6.53
CA ALA A 67 -2.90 12.44 7.50
C ALA A 67 -2.15 11.17 7.96
N PHE A 68 -2.87 10.10 8.29
CA PHE A 68 -2.27 8.81 8.63
C PHE A 68 -1.48 8.21 7.45
N CYS A 69 -2.01 8.27 6.23
CA CYS A 69 -1.28 7.78 5.05
C CYS A 69 0.04 8.55 4.84
N HIS A 70 0.04 9.87 4.99
CA HIS A 70 1.26 10.67 4.89
C HIS A 70 2.28 10.30 5.97
N VAL A 71 1.84 10.12 7.21
CA VAL A 71 2.70 9.74 8.33
C VAL A 71 3.28 8.35 8.11
N PHE A 72 2.48 7.38 7.67
CA PHE A 72 2.99 6.04 7.35
C PHE A 72 3.93 6.04 6.14
N HIS A 73 3.73 6.92 5.16
CA HIS A 73 4.70 7.11 4.08
C HIS A 73 6.04 7.66 4.61
N ILE A 74 6.02 8.63 5.52
CA ILE A 74 7.21 9.18 6.18
C ILE A 74 7.94 8.09 6.98
N LEU A 75 7.17 7.28 7.72
CA LEU A 75 7.65 6.19 8.57
C LEU A 75 7.88 4.87 7.82
N ARG A 76 7.93 4.89 6.48
CA ARG A 76 8.12 3.69 5.67
C ARG A 76 9.34 2.89 6.13
N PRO A 77 9.37 1.55 5.94
CA PRO A 77 10.44 0.69 6.42
C PRO A 77 11.86 1.08 5.96
N ALA A 78 11.98 1.70 4.77
CA ALA A 78 13.26 2.22 4.29
C ALA A 78 13.81 3.43 5.09
N LYS A 79 12.96 4.07 5.92
CA LYS A 79 13.32 5.18 6.82
C LYS A 79 13.44 4.73 8.27
N ALA A 80 12.57 3.84 8.73
CA ALA A 80 12.58 3.29 10.08
C ALA A 80 12.52 1.74 10.04
N PRO A 81 13.63 1.06 9.69
CA PRO A 81 13.64 -0.40 9.53
C PRO A 81 13.27 -1.16 10.81
N GLY A 82 13.58 -0.61 11.99
CA GLY A 82 13.20 -1.19 13.28
C GLY A 82 11.69 -1.16 13.55
N PHE A 83 10.93 -0.37 12.78
CA PHE A 83 9.49 -0.25 12.86
C PHE A 83 8.75 -1.06 11.77
N ALA A 84 9.46 -1.80 10.91
CA ALA A 84 8.88 -2.42 9.72
C ALA A 84 7.72 -3.39 10.01
N TYR A 85 7.77 -4.14 11.12
CA TYR A 85 6.70 -5.07 11.50
C TYR A 85 5.44 -4.35 11.95
N ALA A 86 5.57 -3.44 12.93
CA ALA A 86 4.47 -2.60 13.39
C ALA A 86 3.87 -1.77 12.24
N TRP A 87 4.73 -1.26 11.35
CA TRP A 87 4.29 -0.53 10.17
C TRP A 87 3.43 -1.41 9.25
N LEU A 88 3.85 -2.66 9.00
CA LEU A 88 3.05 -3.60 8.22
C LEU A 88 1.72 -3.94 8.91
N GLU A 89 1.73 -4.15 10.23
CA GLU A 89 0.49 -4.36 11.02
C GLU A 89 -0.48 -3.19 10.92
N LEU A 90 0.02 -1.95 10.97
CA LEU A 90 -0.80 -0.74 10.84
C LEU A 90 -1.44 -0.61 9.47
N ILE A 91 -0.65 -0.74 8.39
CA ILE A 91 -1.20 -0.59 7.04
C ILE A 91 -2.09 -1.77 6.65
N SER A 92 -1.87 -2.95 7.24
CA SER A 92 -2.70 -4.14 6.99
C SER A 92 -3.90 -4.26 7.90
N HIS A 93 -4.10 -3.31 8.83
CA HIS A 93 -5.20 -3.36 9.76
C HIS A 93 -6.55 -3.27 9.02
N ARG A 94 -7.48 -4.19 9.34
CA ARG A 94 -8.77 -4.32 8.64
C ARG A 94 -9.57 -3.02 8.53
N VAL A 95 -9.55 -2.19 9.57
CA VAL A 95 -10.28 -0.91 9.58
C VAL A 95 -9.58 0.11 8.69
N PHE A 96 -8.24 0.10 8.64
CA PHE A 96 -7.47 1.00 7.79
C PHE A 96 -7.71 0.69 6.31
N ILE A 97 -7.62 -0.59 5.94
CA ILE A 97 -7.94 -1.07 4.59
C ILE A 97 -9.39 -0.75 4.22
N GLY A 98 -10.35 -1.11 5.07
CA GLY A 98 -11.78 -0.90 4.81
C GLY A 98 -12.14 0.58 4.62
N ARG A 99 -11.58 1.47 5.46
CA ARG A 99 -11.80 2.91 5.35
C ARG A 99 -11.25 3.49 4.04
N LEU A 100 -10.04 3.09 3.63
CA LEU A 100 -9.40 3.61 2.40
C LEU A 100 -9.95 3.01 1.11
N LEU A 101 -10.21 1.70 1.08
CA LEU A 101 -10.52 0.98 -0.16
C LEU A 101 -12.03 0.78 -0.38
N ALA A 102 -12.83 0.67 0.69
CA ALA A 102 -14.26 0.41 0.60
C ALA A 102 -15.13 1.64 0.89
N LEU A 103 -14.88 2.32 2.02
CA LEU A 103 -15.79 3.35 2.53
C LEU A 103 -15.52 4.75 1.95
N THR A 104 -14.29 5.03 1.51
CA THR A 104 -13.96 6.31 0.89
C THR A 104 -14.57 6.38 -0.53
N PRO A 105 -15.44 7.37 -0.82
CA PRO A 105 -16.15 7.42 -2.08
C PRO A 105 -15.22 7.74 -3.26
N HIS A 106 -15.65 7.32 -4.45
CA HIS A 106 -14.94 7.55 -5.72
C HIS A 106 -13.48 7.09 -5.72
N GLN A 107 -13.14 6.08 -4.91
CA GLN A 107 -11.79 5.48 -4.86
C GLN A 107 -10.69 6.50 -4.47
N LYS A 108 -11.04 7.62 -3.82
CA LYS A 108 -10.08 8.68 -3.47
C LYS A 108 -8.95 8.19 -2.52
N GLY A 109 -9.21 7.13 -1.75
CA GLY A 109 -8.22 6.52 -0.86
C GLY A 109 -7.23 5.58 -1.56
N TRP A 110 -7.53 5.12 -2.78
CA TRP A 110 -6.76 4.07 -3.44
C TRP A 110 -5.33 4.50 -3.75
N GLY A 111 -5.13 5.74 -4.26
CA GLY A 111 -3.79 6.24 -4.57
C GLY A 111 -2.87 6.31 -3.35
N PHE A 112 -3.41 6.71 -2.20
CA PHE A 112 -2.66 6.74 -0.95
C PHE A 112 -2.25 5.34 -0.50
N TYR A 113 -3.18 4.38 -0.55
CA TYR A 113 -2.88 3.00 -0.14
C TYR A 113 -1.91 2.31 -1.11
N ALA A 114 -2.04 2.55 -2.42
CA ALA A 114 -1.10 2.06 -3.43
C ALA A 114 0.32 2.59 -3.18
N GLN A 115 0.46 3.86 -2.79
CA GLN A 115 1.76 4.43 -2.44
C GLN A 115 2.40 3.71 -1.24
N LEU A 116 1.62 3.38 -0.20
CA LEU A 116 2.13 2.61 0.95
C LEU A 116 2.59 1.21 0.53
N LEU A 117 1.81 0.50 -0.30
CA LEU A 117 2.25 -0.80 -0.84
C LEU A 117 3.53 -0.68 -1.68
N VAL A 118 3.66 0.38 -2.48
CA VAL A 118 4.90 0.66 -3.22
C VAL A 118 6.09 0.85 -2.28
N ASP A 119 5.92 1.56 -1.16
CA ASP A 119 6.98 1.71 -0.16
C ASP A 119 7.39 0.36 0.45
N LEU A 120 6.42 -0.52 0.74
CA LEU A 120 6.68 -1.89 1.20
C LEU A 120 7.46 -2.70 0.17
N PHE A 121 7.00 -2.71 -1.09
CA PHE A 121 7.66 -3.49 -2.15
C PHE A 121 9.05 -2.97 -2.48
N LYS A 122 9.25 -1.64 -2.48
CA LYS A 122 10.58 -1.04 -2.64
C LYS A 122 11.54 -1.43 -1.51
N PHE A 123 11.04 -1.48 -0.27
CA PHE A 123 11.84 -1.94 0.87
C PHE A 123 12.24 -3.42 0.73
N LEU A 124 11.31 -4.29 0.34
CA LEU A 124 11.58 -5.72 0.16
C LEU A 124 12.45 -6.02 -1.06
N GLY A 125 12.36 -5.19 -2.12
CA GLY A 125 12.93 -5.44 -3.44
C GLY A 125 14.39 -5.92 -3.46
N PRO A 126 15.34 -5.23 -2.81
CA PRO A 126 16.75 -5.65 -2.77
C PRO A 126 16.93 -7.05 -2.17
N PHE A 127 16.27 -7.33 -1.04
CA PHE A 127 16.38 -8.62 -0.34
C PHE A 127 15.77 -9.76 -1.15
N LEU A 128 14.64 -9.51 -1.80
CA LEU A 128 13.96 -10.50 -2.63
C LEU A 128 14.73 -10.77 -3.93
N ARG A 129 15.37 -9.76 -4.53
CA ARG A 129 16.18 -9.92 -5.74
C ARG A 129 17.39 -10.82 -5.51
N ASN A 130 18.06 -10.63 -4.37
CA ASN A 130 19.27 -11.38 -4.02
C ASN A 130 18.99 -12.71 -3.30
N ALA A 131 17.71 -13.04 -3.07
CA ALA A 131 17.29 -14.18 -2.25
C ALA A 131 17.87 -14.16 -0.81
N GLU A 132 18.12 -12.96 -0.27
CA GLU A 132 18.62 -12.74 1.09
C GLU A 132 17.47 -12.87 2.13
N MET A 133 16.98 -14.10 2.27
CA MET A 133 15.78 -14.41 3.06
C MET A 133 16.14 -14.82 4.49
N THR A 134 16.69 -13.89 5.27
CA THR A 134 16.87 -14.08 6.71
C THR A 134 15.53 -14.40 7.39
N LYS A 135 15.54 -15.05 8.56
CA LYS A 135 14.30 -15.37 9.30
C LYS A 135 13.36 -14.15 9.46
N PRO A 136 13.85 -12.94 9.83
CA PRO A 136 13.02 -11.75 9.87
C PRO A 136 12.41 -11.38 8.51
N MET A 137 13.22 -11.41 7.45
CA MET A 137 12.75 -11.08 6.10
C MET A 137 11.68 -12.07 5.61
N GLN A 138 11.81 -13.36 5.95
CA GLN A 138 10.78 -14.37 5.66
C GLN A 138 9.45 -14.08 6.36
N LEU A 139 9.48 -13.60 7.60
CA LEU A 139 8.26 -13.23 8.33
C LEU A 139 7.58 -12.02 7.68
N LEU A 140 8.35 -11.00 7.34
CA LEU A 140 7.84 -9.80 6.67
C LEU A 140 7.26 -10.13 5.28
N TYR A 141 7.93 -10.99 4.53
CA TYR A 141 7.46 -11.51 3.26
C TYR A 141 6.14 -12.29 3.41
N LYS A 142 6.04 -13.20 4.39
CA LYS A 142 4.79 -13.92 4.69
C LYS A 142 3.65 -12.97 5.05
N GLY A 143 3.93 -11.94 5.84
CA GLY A 143 2.95 -10.88 6.14
C GLY A 143 2.49 -10.17 4.87
N THR A 144 3.43 -9.82 3.99
CA THR A 144 3.14 -9.17 2.71
C THR A 144 2.26 -10.04 1.81
N LEU A 145 2.53 -11.35 1.72
CA LEU A 145 1.68 -12.30 0.98
C LEU A 145 0.26 -12.37 1.55
N ARG A 146 0.09 -12.33 2.88
CA ARG A 146 -1.24 -12.30 3.51
C ARG A 146 -2.01 -11.03 3.15
N VAL A 147 -1.34 -9.88 3.15
CA VAL A 147 -1.96 -8.62 2.72
C VAL A 147 -2.39 -8.71 1.25
N LEU A 148 -1.51 -9.18 0.37
CA LEU A 148 -1.85 -9.36 -1.05
C LEU A 148 -3.00 -10.33 -1.27
N LEU A 149 -3.09 -11.42 -0.50
CA LEU A 149 -4.21 -12.37 -0.55
C LEU A 149 -5.53 -11.72 -0.12
N VAL A 150 -5.53 -10.94 0.97
CA VAL A 150 -6.72 -10.18 1.39
C VAL A 150 -7.12 -9.20 0.30
N LEU A 151 -6.18 -8.46 -0.28
CA LEU A 151 -6.46 -7.51 -1.36
C LEU A 151 -6.99 -8.21 -2.62
N LEU A 152 -6.45 -9.37 -2.99
CA LEU A 152 -6.94 -10.14 -4.13
C LEU A 152 -8.38 -10.62 -3.91
N HIS A 153 -8.71 -11.08 -2.71
CA HIS A 153 -10.03 -11.58 -2.39
C HIS A 153 -11.08 -10.46 -2.21
N ASP A 154 -10.72 -9.40 -1.48
CA ASP A 154 -11.66 -8.35 -1.05
C ASP A 154 -11.65 -7.12 -1.98
N PHE A 155 -10.54 -6.84 -2.67
CA PHE A 155 -10.37 -5.64 -3.49
C PHE A 155 -9.64 -5.93 -4.83
N PRO A 156 -10.09 -6.91 -5.63
CA PRO A 156 -9.39 -7.29 -6.86
C PRO A 156 -9.28 -6.13 -7.87
N GLU A 157 -10.29 -5.27 -7.98
CA GLU A 157 -10.26 -4.09 -8.86
C GLU A 157 -9.14 -3.10 -8.49
N PHE A 158 -8.81 -2.98 -7.20
CA PHE A 158 -7.69 -2.14 -6.76
C PHE A 158 -6.35 -2.72 -7.24
N LEU A 159 -6.15 -4.04 -7.13
CA LEU A 159 -4.96 -4.69 -7.68
C LEU A 159 -4.92 -4.58 -9.21
N CYS A 160 -6.06 -4.68 -9.89
CA CYS A 160 -6.16 -4.48 -11.34
C CYS A 160 -5.70 -3.08 -11.74
N ASP A 161 -6.23 -2.03 -11.12
CA ASP A 161 -5.96 -0.64 -11.52
C ASP A 161 -4.50 -0.22 -11.29
N TYR A 162 -3.83 -0.82 -10.28
CA TYR A 162 -2.45 -0.52 -9.90
C TYR A 162 -1.43 -1.61 -10.27
N HIS A 163 -1.83 -2.64 -11.04
CA HIS A 163 -0.98 -3.79 -11.36
C HIS A 163 0.37 -3.39 -11.95
N TYR A 164 0.37 -2.40 -12.85
CA TYR A 164 1.58 -1.90 -13.51
C TYR A 164 2.54 -1.29 -12.49
N THR A 165 2.04 -0.37 -11.65
CA THR A 165 2.83 0.26 -10.58
C THR A 165 3.44 -0.75 -9.63
N PHE A 166 2.70 -1.79 -9.25
CA PHE A 166 3.22 -2.82 -8.35
C PHE A 166 4.24 -3.75 -9.06
N CYS A 167 3.96 -4.18 -10.28
CA CYS A 167 4.87 -5.04 -11.04
C CYS A 167 6.17 -4.34 -11.43
N ASP A 168 6.17 -3.01 -11.57
CA ASP A 168 7.36 -2.21 -11.85
C ASP A 168 8.35 -2.21 -10.67
N VAL A 169 7.85 -2.30 -9.43
CA VAL A 169 8.68 -2.28 -8.22
C VAL A 169 8.99 -3.67 -7.65
N ILE A 170 8.15 -4.67 -7.93
CA ILE A 170 8.37 -6.05 -7.47
C ILE A 170 9.38 -6.75 -8.39
N PRO A 171 10.48 -7.31 -7.86
CA PRO A 171 11.47 -8.01 -8.68
C PRO A 171 10.86 -9.15 -9.53
N PRO A 172 11.32 -9.37 -10.77
CA PRO A 172 10.74 -10.38 -11.67
C PRO A 172 10.79 -11.82 -11.12
N ASN A 173 11.77 -12.14 -10.29
CA ASN A 173 11.90 -13.46 -9.64
C ASN A 173 10.86 -13.70 -8.51
N CYS A 174 10.10 -12.68 -8.11
CA CYS A 174 9.05 -12.78 -7.09
C CYS A 174 7.73 -13.30 -7.68
N ILE A 175 7.77 -14.49 -8.28
CA ILE A 175 6.65 -15.07 -9.05
C ILE A 175 5.35 -15.08 -8.26
N GLN A 176 5.37 -15.53 -7.00
CA GLN A 176 4.17 -15.61 -6.18
C GLN A 176 3.49 -14.25 -5.96
N MET A 177 4.26 -13.20 -5.63
CA MET A 177 3.71 -11.86 -5.42
C MET A 177 3.13 -11.29 -6.71
N ARG A 178 3.84 -11.45 -7.83
CA ARG A 178 3.38 -10.97 -9.13
C ARG A 178 2.11 -11.70 -9.57
N ASN A 179 2.03 -13.02 -9.36
CA ASN A 179 0.83 -13.79 -9.66
C ASN A 179 -0.36 -13.32 -8.84
N LEU A 180 -0.21 -13.05 -7.53
CA LEU A 180 -1.31 -12.51 -6.72
C LEU A 180 -1.87 -11.19 -7.28
N ILE A 181 -1.01 -10.33 -7.85
CA ILE A 181 -1.44 -9.06 -8.45
C ILE A 181 -2.06 -9.31 -9.83
N LEU A 182 -1.40 -10.08 -10.69
CA LEU A 182 -1.80 -10.30 -12.08
C LEU A 182 -2.97 -11.29 -12.24
N SER A 183 -3.29 -12.05 -11.20
CA SER A 183 -4.51 -12.88 -11.14
C SER A 183 -5.74 -12.10 -10.70
N ALA A 184 -5.61 -10.82 -10.33
CA ALA A 184 -6.76 -9.99 -10.05
C ALA A 184 -7.50 -9.63 -11.34
N PHE A 185 -8.83 -9.73 -11.31
CA PHE A 185 -9.72 -9.29 -12.39
C PHE A 185 -11.02 -8.70 -11.78
N PRO A 186 -11.74 -7.83 -12.49
CA PRO A 186 -12.98 -7.25 -11.97
C PRO A 186 -14.02 -8.31 -11.61
N ARG A 187 -14.69 -8.16 -10.46
CA ARG A 187 -15.69 -9.15 -9.97
C ARG A 187 -16.87 -9.37 -10.92
N THR A 188 -17.15 -8.39 -11.78
CA THR A 188 -18.23 -8.46 -12.78
C THR A 188 -17.84 -9.27 -14.02
N MET A 189 -16.55 -9.55 -14.21
CA MET A 189 -16.04 -10.36 -15.31
C MET A 189 -16.20 -11.85 -14.99
N ARG A 190 -16.60 -12.63 -16.00
CA ARG A 190 -16.62 -14.10 -15.92
C ARG A 190 -15.55 -14.64 -16.86
N LEU A 191 -14.51 -15.22 -16.29
CA LEU A 191 -13.47 -15.86 -17.07
C LEU A 191 -13.96 -17.23 -17.57
N PRO A 192 -13.78 -17.56 -18.86
CA PRO A 192 -14.03 -18.91 -19.34
C PRO A 192 -13.03 -19.88 -18.72
N ASP A 193 -13.40 -21.15 -18.60
CA ASP A 193 -12.46 -22.20 -18.22
C ASP A 193 -11.39 -22.34 -19.33
N PRO A 194 -10.09 -22.12 -19.04
CA PRO A 194 -9.02 -22.20 -20.03
C PRO A 194 -8.87 -23.60 -20.65
N PHE A 195 -9.43 -24.64 -20.04
CA PHE A 195 -9.41 -26.01 -20.54
C PHE A 195 -10.66 -26.37 -21.36
N THR A 196 -11.56 -25.41 -21.63
CA THR A 196 -12.73 -25.62 -22.49
C THR A 196 -12.26 -25.95 -23.91
N VAL A 197 -12.62 -27.15 -24.38
CA VAL A 197 -12.32 -27.59 -25.75
C VAL A 197 -13.01 -26.65 -26.75
N ASN A 198 -12.29 -26.22 -27.78
CA ASN A 198 -12.75 -25.28 -28.81
C ASN A 198 -13.12 -23.87 -28.27
N LEU A 199 -12.51 -23.41 -27.18
CA LEU A 199 -12.63 -22.02 -26.75
C LEU A 199 -12.08 -21.06 -27.83
N VAL A 200 -12.96 -20.22 -28.39
CA VAL A 200 -12.57 -19.20 -29.36
C VAL A 200 -12.43 -17.85 -28.65
N VAL A 201 -11.19 -17.47 -28.34
CA VAL A 201 -10.86 -16.25 -27.57
C VAL A 201 -11.36 -14.98 -28.25
N GLU A 202 -11.34 -14.93 -29.59
CA GLU A 202 -11.81 -13.78 -30.40
C GLU A 202 -13.29 -13.44 -30.20
N HIS A 203 -14.10 -14.41 -29.78
CA HIS A 203 -15.53 -14.21 -29.52
C HIS A 203 -15.83 -13.71 -28.10
N LEU A 204 -14.82 -13.60 -27.23
CA LEU A 204 -15.02 -13.11 -25.88
C LEU A 204 -15.35 -11.60 -25.93
N PRO A 205 -16.44 -11.16 -25.30
CA PRO A 205 -16.92 -9.77 -25.43
C PRO A 205 -15.91 -8.75 -24.88
N ASP A 206 -15.06 -9.16 -23.95
CA ASP A 206 -14.11 -8.29 -23.28
C ASP A 206 -12.77 -8.17 -24.01
N ILE A 207 -12.49 -8.95 -25.07
CA ILE A 207 -11.20 -8.90 -25.78
C ILE A 207 -10.94 -7.53 -26.43
N ASN A 208 -12.02 -6.84 -26.83
CA ASN A 208 -11.94 -5.53 -27.48
C ASN A 208 -11.96 -4.37 -26.47
N ARG A 209 -11.97 -4.67 -25.16
CA ARG A 209 -11.97 -3.65 -24.09
C ARG A 209 -10.57 -3.51 -23.53
N ALA A 210 -9.97 -2.34 -23.72
CA ALA A 210 -8.67 -2.05 -23.12
C ALA A 210 -8.79 -2.03 -21.58
N PRO A 211 -7.82 -2.62 -20.86
CA PRO A 211 -7.78 -2.53 -19.40
C PRO A 211 -7.49 -1.09 -18.96
N ARG A 212 -7.98 -0.73 -17.77
CA ARG A 212 -7.66 0.56 -17.15
C ARG A 212 -6.22 0.54 -16.64
N ILE A 213 -5.44 1.55 -17.01
CA ILE A 213 -4.07 1.76 -16.51
C ILE A 213 -4.02 3.16 -15.90
N LEU A 214 -3.84 3.24 -14.58
CA LEU A 214 -3.78 4.53 -13.86
C LEU A 214 -2.40 5.19 -13.92
N THR A 215 -1.37 4.45 -14.30
CA THR A 215 0.01 4.94 -14.39
C THR A 215 0.26 5.57 -15.75
N ASN A 216 0.78 6.81 -15.77
CA ASN A 216 1.20 7.44 -17.02
C ASN A 216 2.55 6.88 -17.48
N ILE A 217 2.53 5.67 -18.04
CA ILE A 217 3.72 4.95 -18.52
C ILE A 217 4.52 5.79 -19.52
N VAL A 218 3.83 6.53 -20.38
CA VAL A 218 4.43 7.36 -21.43
C VAL A 218 5.30 8.47 -20.83
N SER A 219 4.96 8.98 -19.64
CA SER A 219 5.76 9.99 -18.95
C SER A 219 7.08 9.45 -18.38
N LEU A 220 7.19 8.14 -18.19
CA LEU A 220 8.39 7.46 -17.69
C LEU A 220 9.46 7.27 -18.77
N ILE A 221 9.12 7.43 -20.06
CA ILE A 221 10.07 7.33 -21.16
C ILE A 221 11.01 8.54 -21.13
N GLN A 222 12.22 8.32 -20.62
CA GLN A 222 13.27 9.32 -20.52
C GLN A 222 14.54 8.85 -21.25
N PRO A 223 15.25 9.75 -21.95
CA PRO A 223 14.90 11.16 -22.18
C PRO A 223 13.70 11.29 -23.13
N ALA A 224 12.96 12.41 -23.05
CA ALA A 224 11.79 12.67 -23.89
C ALA A 224 12.05 12.59 -25.40
N THR A 225 13.32 12.70 -25.83
CA THR A 225 13.75 12.49 -27.21
C THR A 225 13.56 11.06 -27.70
N PHE A 226 13.56 10.06 -26.82
CA PHE A 226 13.33 8.65 -27.18
C PHE A 226 11.86 8.33 -27.51
N LYS A 227 10.93 9.24 -27.17
CA LYS A 227 9.50 9.09 -27.47
C LYS A 227 9.14 9.53 -28.91
N LYS A 228 9.96 10.38 -29.53
CA LYS A 228 9.68 10.99 -30.83
C LYS A 228 9.77 9.99 -31.97
#